data_AF-A0A9D5VWB8-F1
#
_entry.id   AF-A0A9D5VWB8-F1
#
_cell.length_a   1.000
_cell.length_b   1.000
_cell.length_c   1.000
_cell.angle_alpha   90.00
_cell.angle_beta   90.00
_cell.angle_gamma   90.00
#
_symmetry.space_group_name_H-M   'P 1'
#
loop_
_entity.id
_entity.type
_entity.pdbx_description
1 polymer ?
#
loop_
_entity_poly.entity_id
_entity_poly.type
_entity_poly.pdbx_seq_one_letter_code
_entity_poly.pdbx_strand_id
1 'polypeptide(L)'
;LDGYWASTYLYGNTYTNLYKTVYNALETAIRLFILKEKYQDGFSYPSAELMFNGYTIELFRFDQLYRQFNELAGKVELAGWDVLKSVCKKVEDIYSGWFLDNIALKWVDFLDVKGGLLEKWRIPHVSNQYDFFNKYISPTLKGSSRNRLFIIISDGFRYEVAEELMQDINGKYRLKAELEPMLGVLPGYTALGMASLMPYKKLSFKEDSSDILVDDKPSGSLDFRSEILSNYQGIAVKAEELTSMNK
;
A
#
# COMPACT_ATOMS: atom_id res chain seq x y z
N LEU A 1 -3.22 -18.86 24.08
CA LEU A 1 -4.33 -18.14 24.75
C LEU A 1 -5.59 -18.97 24.52
N ASP A 2 -5.64 -20.18 25.10
CA ASP A 2 -6.69 -21.18 24.83
C ASP A 2 -7.69 -21.22 26.00
N GLY A 3 -8.07 -20.04 26.48
CA GLY A 3 -9.15 -19.90 27.44
C GLY A 3 -10.49 -20.12 26.74
N TYR A 4 -11.46 -20.70 27.45
CA TYR A 4 -12.82 -21.03 26.99
C TYR A 4 -13.54 -19.89 26.22
N TRP A 5 -13.13 -18.64 26.43
CA TRP A 5 -13.68 -17.43 25.79
C TRP A 5 -13.04 -17.06 24.43
N ALA A 6 -11.89 -17.63 24.09
CA ALA A 6 -11.14 -17.39 22.86
C ALA A 6 -11.21 -18.56 21.85
N SER A 7 -11.98 -19.61 22.17
CA SER A 7 -12.19 -20.79 21.31
C SER A 7 -12.72 -20.42 19.92
N THR A 8 -12.10 -20.98 18.88
CA THR A 8 -12.57 -20.95 17.48
C THR A 8 -13.84 -21.78 17.25
N TYR A 9 -14.22 -22.61 18.21
CA TYR A 9 -15.33 -23.53 18.11
C TYR A 9 -16.35 -23.27 19.22
N LEU A 10 -16.97 -22.09 19.20
CA LEU A 10 -18.33 -21.99 19.76
C LEU A 10 -19.25 -22.65 18.73
N TYR A 11 -19.63 -23.89 19.04
CA TYR A 11 -20.51 -24.71 18.25
C TYR A 11 -21.70 -23.91 17.68
N GLY A 12 -21.77 -23.84 16.35
CA GLY A 12 -23.05 -23.69 15.64
C GLY A 12 -23.65 -22.30 15.49
N ASN A 13 -22.87 -21.21 15.44
CA ASN A 13 -23.44 -19.91 15.11
C ASN A 13 -22.58 -19.09 14.13
N THR A 14 -23.22 -18.61 13.07
CA THR A 14 -22.72 -17.68 12.03
C THR A 14 -22.38 -16.28 12.55
N TYR A 15 -22.28 -16.10 13.87
CA TYR A 15 -22.04 -14.83 14.53
C TYR A 15 -20.58 -14.71 14.98
N THR A 16 -19.94 -13.58 14.69
CA THR A 16 -18.59 -13.26 15.14
C THR A 16 -18.50 -13.35 16.67
N ASN A 17 -17.55 -14.13 17.21
CA ASN A 17 -17.28 -14.17 18.64
C ASN A 17 -16.71 -12.81 19.09
N LEU A 18 -17.57 -11.95 19.65
CA LEU A 18 -17.22 -10.60 20.07
C LEU A 18 -16.13 -10.57 21.15
N TYR A 19 -16.09 -11.54 22.06
CA TYR A 19 -15.01 -11.63 23.05
C TYR A 19 -13.66 -11.79 22.34
N LYS A 20 -13.57 -12.72 21.38
CA LYS A 20 -12.36 -12.91 20.58
C LYS A 20 -11.98 -11.63 19.82
N THR A 21 -12.95 -10.94 19.22
CA THR A 21 -12.70 -9.66 18.53
C THR A 21 -12.13 -8.61 19.48
N VAL A 22 -12.68 -8.49 20.69
CA VAL A 22 -12.19 -7.56 21.72
C VAL A 22 -10.76 -7.93 22.14
N TYR A 23 -10.48 -9.21 22.41
CA TYR A 23 -9.13 -9.66 22.78
C TYR A 23 -8.11 -9.36 21.67
N ASN A 24 -8.47 -9.64 20.41
CA ASN A 24 -7.61 -9.32 19.28
C ASN A 24 -7.37 -7.80 19.16
N ALA A 25 -8.41 -6.97 19.37
CA ALA A 25 -8.26 -5.52 19.33
C ALA A 25 -7.29 -5.03 20.42
N LEU A 26 -7.43 -5.55 21.65
CA LEU A 26 -6.52 -5.22 22.76
C LEU A 26 -5.09 -5.66 22.45
N GLU A 27 -4.89 -6.86 21.90
CA GLU A 27 -3.56 -7.33 21.50
C GLU A 27 -2.94 -6.42 20.43
N THR A 28 -3.69 -6.04 19.40
CA THR A 28 -3.25 -5.09 18.37
C THR A 28 -2.87 -3.73 18.96
N ALA A 29 -3.68 -3.20 19.88
CA ALA A 29 -3.37 -1.94 20.57
C ALA A 29 -2.10 -2.04 21.42
N ILE A 30 -1.91 -3.14 22.17
CA ILE A 30 -0.69 -3.36 22.96
C ILE A 30 0.55 -3.40 22.05
N ARG A 31 0.47 -4.08 20.91
CA ARG A 31 1.56 -4.10 19.92
C ARG A 31 1.87 -2.70 19.39
N LEU A 32 0.86 -1.87 19.14
CA LEU A 32 1.05 -0.47 18.73
C LEU A 32 1.73 0.36 19.83
N PHE A 33 1.35 0.14 21.09
CA PHE A 33 1.92 0.87 22.22
C PHE A 33 3.40 0.50 22.44
N ILE A 34 3.72 -0.79 22.36
CA ILE A 34 5.11 -1.28 22.42
C ILE A 34 5.93 -0.70 21.26
N LEU A 35 5.37 -0.68 20.04
CA LEU A 35 6.03 -0.10 18.88
C LEU A 35 6.29 1.41 19.07
N LYS A 36 5.32 2.15 19.60
CA LYS A 36 5.50 3.58 19.92
C LYS A 36 6.57 3.78 20.98
N GLU A 37 6.65 2.93 22.01
CA GLU A 37 7.67 3.04 23.06
C GLU A 37 9.08 2.89 22.49
N LYS A 38 9.28 1.98 21.53
CA LYS A 38 10.55 1.80 20.80
C LYS A 38 11.00 3.09 20.09
N TYR A 39 10.06 3.91 19.65
CA TYR A 39 10.30 5.15 18.90
C TYR A 39 9.95 6.41 19.70
N GLN A 40 9.92 6.35 21.04
CA GLN A 40 9.45 7.46 21.88
C GLN A 40 10.17 8.79 21.63
N ASP A 41 11.45 8.76 21.24
CA ASP A 41 12.29 9.92 20.95
C ASP A 41 12.06 10.48 19.52
N GLY A 42 11.11 9.91 18.79
CA GLY A 42 10.80 10.25 17.39
C GLY A 42 11.58 9.42 16.38
N PHE A 43 11.50 9.83 15.11
CA PHE A 43 12.22 9.19 14.01
C PHE A 43 13.50 9.96 13.71
N SER A 44 14.63 9.27 13.69
CA SER A 44 15.93 9.87 13.36
C SER A 44 16.60 9.04 12.28
N TYR A 45 16.62 9.57 11.07
CA TYR A 45 17.26 8.96 9.91
C TYR A 45 18.19 10.00 9.27
N PRO A 46 19.41 9.60 8.86
CA PRO A 46 20.38 10.53 8.30
C PRO A 46 20.15 10.82 6.80
N SER A 47 19.27 10.07 6.13
CA SER A 47 18.93 10.27 4.73
C SER A 47 17.52 9.78 4.41
N ALA A 48 16.94 10.31 3.32
CA ALA A 48 15.67 9.86 2.77
C ALA A 48 15.66 8.35 2.43
N GLU A 49 16.80 7.84 1.94
CA GLU A 49 16.97 6.40 1.64
C GLU A 49 16.82 5.54 2.89
N LEU A 50 17.50 5.91 3.97
CA LEU A 50 17.42 5.16 5.22
C LEU A 50 16.07 5.31 5.90
N MET A 51 15.41 6.47 5.76
CA MET A 51 14.03 6.64 6.23
C MET A 51 13.06 5.77 5.43
N PHE A 52 13.17 5.75 4.10
CA PHE A 52 12.35 4.93 3.22
C PHE A 52 12.50 3.44 3.57
N ASN A 53 13.74 2.97 3.74
CA ASN A 53 14.02 1.60 4.16
C ASN A 53 13.57 1.31 5.60
N GLY A 54 13.67 2.29 6.50
CA GLY A 54 13.11 2.19 7.85
C GLY A 54 11.59 1.93 7.82
N TYR A 55 10.89 2.61 6.91
CA TYR A 55 9.47 2.40 6.71
C TYR A 55 9.15 0.99 6.22
N THR A 56 9.89 0.48 5.24
CA THR A 56 9.64 -0.84 4.64
C THR A 56 9.95 -2.01 5.57
N ILE A 57 10.82 -1.79 6.57
CA ILE A 57 11.22 -2.80 7.56
C ILE A 57 10.26 -2.82 8.75
N GLU A 58 9.89 -1.67 9.30
CA GLU A 58 9.13 -1.63 10.55
C GLU A 58 8.11 -0.50 10.66
N LEU A 59 8.36 0.71 10.15
CA LEU A 59 7.42 1.82 10.40
C LEU A 59 6.05 1.61 9.75
N PHE A 60 5.96 0.83 8.67
CA PHE A 60 4.67 0.44 8.08
C PHE A 60 3.74 -0.25 9.09
N ARG A 61 4.29 -0.83 10.17
CA ARG A 61 3.50 -1.48 11.23
C ARG A 61 2.64 -0.50 12.01
N PHE A 62 2.99 0.79 12.07
CA PHE A 62 2.10 1.80 12.66
C PHE A 62 0.78 1.87 11.90
N ASP A 63 0.84 2.01 10.56
CA ASP A 63 -0.33 1.99 9.69
C ASP A 63 -1.08 0.66 9.76
N GLN A 64 -0.35 -0.46 9.79
CA GLN A 64 -0.91 -1.81 9.87
C GLN A 64 -1.73 -2.00 11.15
N LEU A 65 -1.12 -1.76 12.31
CA LEU A 65 -1.73 -1.97 13.61
C LEU A 65 -2.89 -0.99 13.84
N TYR A 66 -2.75 0.26 13.38
CA TYR A 66 -3.83 1.24 13.44
C TYR A 66 -5.06 0.80 12.63
N ARG A 67 -4.87 0.38 11.37
CA ARG A 67 -5.98 -0.11 10.53
C ARG A 67 -6.62 -1.36 11.11
N GLN A 68 -5.82 -2.35 11.52
CA GLN A 68 -6.32 -3.60 12.12
C GLN A 68 -7.12 -3.32 13.40
N PHE A 69 -6.61 -2.44 14.27
CA PHE A 69 -7.31 -2.07 15.49
C PHE A 69 -8.66 -1.44 15.16
N ASN A 70 -8.70 -0.47 14.25
CA ASN A 70 -9.93 0.22 13.87
C ASN A 70 -10.95 -0.72 13.24
N GLU A 71 -10.53 -1.68 12.42
CA GLU A 71 -11.43 -2.70 11.87
C GLU A 71 -12.06 -3.56 12.99
N LEU A 72 -11.26 -4.00 13.97
CA LEU A 72 -11.74 -4.80 15.09
C LEU A 72 -12.63 -3.97 16.04
N ALA A 73 -12.24 -2.74 16.34
CA ALA A 73 -13.00 -1.82 17.18
C ALA A 73 -14.35 -1.47 16.55
N GLY A 74 -14.38 -1.20 15.24
CA GLY A 74 -15.63 -0.95 14.51
C GLY A 74 -16.59 -2.13 14.54
N LYS A 75 -16.09 -3.38 14.45
CA LYS A 75 -16.94 -4.58 14.62
C LYS A 75 -17.55 -4.68 16.03
N VAL A 76 -16.80 -4.29 17.05
CA VAL A 76 -17.26 -4.30 18.46
C VAL A 76 -18.28 -3.17 18.70
N GLU A 77 -18.05 -1.98 18.15
CA GLU A 77 -18.96 -0.84 18.24
C GLU A 77 -20.28 -1.10 17.53
N LEU A 78 -20.26 -1.69 16.33
CA LEU A 78 -21.47 -2.10 15.60
C LEU A 78 -22.32 -3.13 16.37
N ALA A 79 -21.70 -3.89 17.27
CA ALA A 79 -22.41 -4.81 18.16
C ALA A 79 -22.93 -4.13 19.45
N GLY A 80 -22.74 -2.82 19.59
CA GLY A 80 -23.19 -2.02 20.73
C GLY A 80 -22.32 -2.13 21.98
N TRP A 81 -21.06 -2.55 21.85
CA TRP A 81 -20.13 -2.71 22.99
C TRP A 81 -19.17 -1.53 23.09
N ASP A 82 -19.20 -0.83 24.22
CA ASP A 82 -18.35 0.35 24.48
C ASP A 82 -17.02 0.04 25.17
N VAL A 83 -16.67 -1.25 25.33
CA VAL A 83 -15.51 -1.69 26.13
C VAL A 83 -14.17 -1.17 25.62
N LEU A 84 -14.05 -0.87 24.32
CA LEU A 84 -12.81 -0.38 23.70
C LEU A 84 -12.69 1.15 23.64
N LYS A 85 -13.73 1.90 24.03
CA LYS A 85 -13.80 3.36 23.82
C LYS A 85 -12.58 4.13 24.36
N SER A 86 -12.10 3.77 25.55
CA SER A 86 -10.91 4.40 26.14
C SER A 86 -9.61 4.04 25.41
N VAL A 87 -9.54 2.83 24.84
CA VAL A 87 -8.40 2.35 24.06
C VAL A 87 -8.38 3.03 22.69
N CYS A 88 -9.54 3.20 22.04
CA CYS A 88 -9.64 3.93 20.78
C CYS A 88 -9.02 5.33 20.88
N LYS A 89 -9.34 6.07 21.95
CA LYS A 89 -8.73 7.37 22.19
C LYS A 89 -7.20 7.32 22.25
N LYS A 90 -6.64 6.34 22.98
CA LYS A 90 -5.18 6.18 23.08
C LYS A 90 -4.53 5.77 21.75
N VAL A 91 -5.22 4.95 20.95
CA VAL A 91 -4.76 4.57 19.61
C VAL A 91 -4.74 5.79 18.68
N GLU A 92 -5.77 6.64 18.71
CA GLU A 92 -5.82 7.90 17.97
C GLU A 92 -4.73 8.88 18.40
N ASP A 93 -4.54 9.05 19.72
CA ASP A 93 -3.49 9.93 20.27
C ASP A 93 -2.10 9.50 19.79
N ILE A 94 -1.86 8.20 19.60
CA ILE A 94 -0.59 7.67 19.09
C ILE A 94 -0.48 7.81 17.58
N TYR A 95 -1.50 7.42 16.82
CA TYR A 95 -1.39 7.42 15.36
C TYR A 95 -1.52 8.83 14.78
N SER A 96 -2.69 9.44 14.99
CA SER A 96 -3.01 10.76 14.46
C SER A 96 -2.27 11.87 15.23
N GLY A 97 -2.18 11.74 16.55
CA GLY A 97 -1.60 12.79 17.41
C GLY A 97 -0.08 12.74 17.60
N TRP A 98 0.60 11.69 17.13
CA TRP A 98 2.04 11.56 17.31
C TRP A 98 2.74 10.98 16.08
N PHE A 99 2.32 9.82 15.57
CA PHE A 99 3.01 9.12 14.48
C PHE A 99 3.02 9.94 13.19
N LEU A 100 1.84 10.38 12.73
CA LEU A 100 1.70 11.15 11.47
C LEU A 100 2.50 12.46 11.50
N ASP A 101 2.44 13.18 12.62
CA ASP A 101 3.19 14.44 12.76
C ASP A 101 4.70 14.19 12.76
N ASN A 102 5.18 13.21 13.54
CA ASN A 102 6.61 12.92 13.63
C ASN A 102 7.18 12.41 12.30
N ILE A 103 6.45 11.54 11.58
CA ILE A 103 6.91 11.04 10.29
C ILE A 103 6.86 12.13 9.21
N ALA A 104 5.84 12.99 9.22
CA ALA A 104 5.73 14.10 8.27
C ALA A 104 6.87 15.11 8.46
N LEU A 105 7.14 15.52 9.70
CA LEU A 105 8.24 16.44 10.01
C LEU A 105 9.58 15.92 9.50
N LYS A 106 9.83 14.61 9.60
CA LYS A 106 11.07 14.01 9.11
C LYS A 106 11.17 13.94 7.60
N TRP A 107 10.06 13.73 6.90
CA TRP A 107 10.08 13.83 5.44
C TRP A 107 10.33 15.25 4.97
N VAL A 108 9.82 16.27 5.66
CA VAL A 108 10.08 17.69 5.35
C VAL A 108 11.57 18.01 5.36
N ASP A 109 12.32 17.47 6.33
CA ASP A 109 13.78 17.63 6.43
C ASP A 109 14.53 17.18 5.16
N PHE A 110 13.92 16.30 4.34
CA PHE A 110 14.52 15.79 3.08
C PHE A 110 13.95 16.42 1.81
N LEU A 111 12.82 17.13 1.88
CA LEU A 111 12.10 17.66 0.72
C LEU A 111 12.70 18.99 0.24
N ASP A 112 12.73 20.00 1.11
CA ASP A 112 13.00 21.40 0.77
C ASP A 112 14.38 21.87 1.25
N VAL A 113 15.39 21.02 0.98
CA VAL A 113 16.80 21.33 1.24
C VAL A 113 17.56 21.36 -0.08
N LYS A 114 18.68 22.08 -0.13
CA LYS A 114 19.55 22.10 -1.31
C LYS A 114 20.08 20.69 -1.58
N GLY A 115 19.80 20.16 -2.77
CA GLY A 115 20.04 18.75 -3.13
C GLY A 115 18.99 17.76 -2.59
N GLY A 116 17.85 18.27 -2.10
CA GLY A 116 16.73 17.47 -1.59
C GLY A 116 15.90 16.80 -2.69
N LEU A 117 14.87 16.08 -2.27
CA LEU A 117 14.06 15.24 -3.17
C LEU A 117 13.29 16.03 -4.24
N LEU A 118 13.02 17.32 -4.01
CA LEU A 118 12.31 18.16 -5.00
C LEU A 118 13.16 18.55 -6.20
N GLU A 119 14.50 18.54 -6.09
CA GLU A 119 15.38 18.79 -7.25
C GLU A 119 15.41 17.60 -8.21
N LYS A 120 15.47 16.39 -7.63
CA LYS A 120 15.43 15.12 -8.35
C LYS A 120 14.56 14.17 -7.54
N TRP A 121 13.34 13.96 -8.01
CA TRP A 121 12.38 13.06 -7.36
C TRP A 121 12.81 11.60 -7.49
N ARG A 122 13.83 11.23 -6.72
CA ARG A 122 14.51 9.94 -6.75
C ARG A 122 15.22 9.70 -5.43
N ILE A 123 15.03 8.51 -4.90
CA ILE A 123 15.79 8.00 -3.76
C ILE A 123 16.78 6.95 -4.28
N PRO A 124 18.07 6.99 -3.88
CA PRO A 124 19.03 5.95 -4.25
C PRO A 124 18.53 4.55 -3.89
N HIS A 125 18.81 3.57 -4.74
CA HIS A 125 18.42 2.15 -4.58
C HIS A 125 16.90 1.87 -4.50
N VAL A 126 16.05 2.88 -4.59
CA VAL A 126 14.59 2.74 -4.65
C VAL A 126 14.13 2.88 -6.10
N SER A 127 13.27 1.97 -6.53
CA SER A 127 12.62 2.01 -7.85
C SER A 127 11.60 3.15 -7.89
N ASN A 128 11.61 3.97 -8.93
CA ASN A 128 10.52 4.91 -9.15
C ASN A 128 9.34 4.20 -9.80
N GLN A 129 8.13 4.63 -9.46
CA GLN A 129 6.90 4.15 -10.08
C GLN A 129 6.90 4.35 -11.61
N TYR A 130 7.48 5.47 -12.08
CA TYR A 130 7.60 5.76 -13.51
C TYR A 130 8.57 4.83 -14.27
N ASP A 131 9.41 4.07 -13.56
CA ASP A 131 10.31 3.07 -14.14
C ASP A 131 9.68 1.67 -14.20
N PHE A 132 8.45 1.49 -13.69
CA PHE A 132 7.80 0.19 -13.48
C PHE A 132 7.81 -0.69 -14.74
N PHE A 133 7.33 -0.17 -15.88
CA PHE A 133 7.26 -0.96 -17.10
C PHE A 133 8.64 -1.43 -17.56
N ASN A 134 9.62 -0.53 -17.56
CA ASN A 134 10.96 -0.81 -18.05
C ASN A 134 11.73 -1.76 -17.12
N LYS A 135 11.51 -1.66 -15.81
CA LYS A 135 12.20 -2.47 -14.81
C LYS A 135 11.60 -3.86 -14.64
N TYR A 136 10.26 -3.98 -14.56
CA TYR A 136 9.62 -5.26 -14.21
C TYR A 136 8.98 -5.98 -15.39
N ILE A 137 8.43 -5.23 -16.36
CA ILE A 137 7.61 -5.82 -17.44
C ILE A 137 8.45 -6.12 -18.67
N SER A 138 9.21 -5.13 -19.17
CA SER A 138 9.99 -5.26 -20.41
C SER A 138 10.98 -6.44 -20.42
N PRO A 139 11.77 -6.70 -19.36
CA PRO A 139 12.73 -7.81 -19.35
C PRO A 139 12.04 -9.17 -19.48
N THR A 140 10.91 -9.33 -18.78
CA THR A 140 10.15 -10.58 -18.77
C THR A 140 9.47 -10.86 -20.11
N LEU A 141 8.95 -9.82 -20.78
CA LEU A 141 8.39 -9.95 -22.12
C LEU A 141 9.46 -10.24 -23.19
N LYS A 142 10.65 -9.65 -23.07
CA LYS A 142 11.77 -9.87 -24.00
C LYS A 142 12.40 -11.27 -23.87
N GLY A 143 12.32 -11.88 -22.68
CA GLY A 143 12.91 -13.20 -22.44
C GLY A 143 12.28 -14.34 -23.23
N SER A 144 10.97 -14.29 -23.50
CA SER A 144 10.27 -15.31 -24.30
C SER A 144 8.88 -14.83 -24.72
N SER A 145 8.50 -15.08 -25.97
CA SER A 145 7.15 -14.81 -26.50
C SER A 145 6.05 -15.67 -25.88
N ARG A 146 6.42 -16.72 -25.13
CA ARG A 146 5.47 -17.56 -24.38
C ARG A 146 5.17 -17.02 -22.98
N ASN A 147 5.97 -16.07 -22.49
CA ASN A 147 5.70 -15.48 -21.19
C ASN A 147 4.37 -14.73 -21.22
N ARG A 148 3.60 -14.87 -20.14
CA ARG A 148 2.34 -14.16 -19.92
C ARG A 148 2.47 -13.49 -18.57
N LEU A 149 2.15 -12.20 -18.54
CA LEU A 149 2.18 -11.38 -17.33
C LEU A 149 0.79 -10.84 -17.07
N PHE A 150 0.35 -10.96 -15.84
CA PHE A 150 -0.87 -10.34 -15.35
C PHE A 150 -0.48 -9.24 -14.38
N ILE A 151 -0.91 -8.01 -14.67
CA ILE A 151 -0.64 -6.85 -13.84
C ILE A 151 -1.98 -6.43 -13.24
N ILE A 152 -2.08 -6.51 -11.91
CA ILE A 152 -3.26 -6.09 -11.17
C ILE A 152 -2.90 -4.77 -10.49
N ILE A 153 -3.63 -3.71 -10.81
CA ILE A 153 -3.44 -2.39 -10.19
C ILE A 153 -4.64 -2.13 -9.31
N SER A 154 -4.39 -1.95 -8.02
CA SER A 154 -5.38 -1.51 -7.05
C SER A 154 -5.07 -0.07 -6.68
N ASP A 155 -6.03 0.84 -6.86
CA ASP A 155 -5.86 2.23 -6.46
C ASP A 155 -5.75 2.34 -4.94
N GLY A 156 -4.89 3.24 -4.46
CA GLY A 156 -4.64 3.45 -3.03
C GLY A 156 -4.11 2.24 -2.27
N PHE A 157 -3.49 1.26 -2.94
CA PHE A 157 -2.99 0.04 -2.30
C PHE A 157 -1.69 0.31 -1.54
N ARG A 158 -1.82 0.53 -0.23
CA ARG A 158 -0.71 0.93 0.64
C ARG A 158 0.22 -0.24 0.95
N TYR A 159 1.47 0.09 1.28
CA TYR A 159 2.54 -0.88 1.50
C TYR A 159 2.24 -1.88 2.62
N GLU A 160 1.68 -1.43 3.75
CA GLU A 160 1.34 -2.30 4.88
C GLU A 160 0.24 -3.32 4.54
N VAL A 161 -0.63 -2.98 3.60
CA VAL A 161 -1.66 -3.90 3.09
C VAL A 161 -1.04 -4.92 2.13
N ALA A 162 -0.11 -4.46 1.28
CA ALA A 162 0.66 -5.35 0.40
C ALA A 162 1.52 -6.34 1.19
N GLU A 163 2.06 -5.92 2.34
CA GLU A 163 2.82 -6.75 3.26
C GLU A 163 1.98 -7.89 3.85
N GLU A 164 0.77 -7.60 4.35
CA GLU A 164 -0.18 -8.63 4.80
C GLU A 164 -0.57 -9.58 3.67
N LEU A 165 -0.90 -9.04 2.49
CA LEU A 165 -1.29 -9.86 1.35
C LEU A 165 -0.15 -10.81 0.92
N MET A 166 1.09 -10.33 0.91
CA MET A 166 2.26 -11.17 0.64
C MET A 166 2.38 -12.28 1.68
N GLN A 167 2.24 -11.99 2.98
CA GLN A 167 2.27 -13.02 4.03
C GLN A 167 1.16 -14.07 3.81
N ASP A 168 -0.06 -13.63 3.52
CA ASP A 168 -1.20 -14.50 3.25
C ASP A 168 -1.00 -15.40 2.03
N ILE A 169 -0.41 -14.86 0.95
CA ILE A 169 -0.08 -15.65 -0.25
C ILE A 169 0.99 -16.68 0.07
N ASN A 170 2.05 -16.30 0.78
CA ASN A 170 3.15 -17.19 1.15
C ASN A 170 2.73 -18.27 2.16
N GLY A 171 1.64 -18.07 2.89
CA GLY A 171 1.01 -19.11 3.72
C GLY A 171 0.27 -20.18 2.92
N LYS A 172 0.04 -20.00 1.61
CA LYS A 172 -0.70 -20.93 0.76
C LYS A 172 0.24 -21.86 0.01
N TYR A 173 -0.17 -23.12 -0.16
CA TYR A 173 0.61 -24.12 -0.88
C TYR A 173 0.81 -23.74 -2.36
N ARG A 174 2.04 -23.92 -2.86
CA ARG A 174 2.47 -23.66 -4.25
C ARG A 174 2.43 -22.20 -4.72
N LEU A 175 2.27 -21.24 -3.81
CA LEU A 175 2.38 -19.82 -4.15
C LEU A 175 3.65 -19.23 -3.56
N LYS A 176 4.20 -18.22 -4.24
CA LYS A 176 5.30 -17.41 -3.75
C LYS A 176 5.02 -15.95 -4.13
N ALA A 177 5.10 -15.07 -3.15
CA ALA A 177 5.01 -13.63 -3.30
C ALA A 177 6.27 -12.96 -2.75
N GLU A 178 6.72 -11.93 -3.45
CA GLU A 178 7.81 -11.04 -3.05
C GLU A 178 7.24 -9.61 -3.00
N LEU A 179 7.71 -8.81 -2.05
CA LEU A 179 7.30 -7.42 -1.88
C LEU A 179 8.49 -6.51 -2.15
N GLU A 180 8.35 -5.62 -3.13
CA GLU A 180 9.31 -4.56 -3.43
C GLU A 180 8.60 -3.20 -3.38
N PRO A 181 9.12 -2.22 -2.63
CA PRO A 181 8.55 -0.88 -2.59
C PRO A 181 8.91 -0.07 -3.84
N MET A 182 8.04 0.84 -4.23
CA MET A 182 8.31 1.85 -5.27
C MET A 182 8.10 3.26 -4.71
N LEU A 183 8.97 4.19 -5.10
CA LEU A 183 8.75 5.61 -4.88
C LEU A 183 7.65 6.10 -5.84
N GLY A 184 6.53 6.51 -5.27
CA GLY A 184 5.38 7.02 -6.02
C GLY A 184 5.71 8.31 -6.77
N VAL A 185 4.89 8.66 -7.77
CA VAL A 185 5.01 9.94 -8.50
C VAL A 185 4.61 11.15 -7.65
N LEU A 186 5.16 12.32 -7.98
CA LEU A 186 4.74 13.61 -7.42
C LEU A 186 4.21 14.52 -8.53
N PRO A 187 2.99 15.09 -8.42
CA PRO A 187 2.00 14.84 -7.36
C PRO A 187 1.35 13.45 -7.45
N GLY A 188 1.06 12.83 -6.30
CA GLY A 188 0.61 11.44 -6.19
C GLY A 188 -0.89 11.20 -6.46
N TYR A 189 -1.44 11.74 -7.55
CA TYR A 189 -2.85 11.54 -7.90
C TYR A 189 -3.05 10.43 -8.95
N THR A 190 -4.23 9.81 -8.95
CA THR A 190 -4.52 8.58 -9.71
C THR A 190 -4.18 8.67 -11.19
N ALA A 191 -4.54 9.76 -11.88
CA ALA A 191 -4.33 9.85 -13.33
C ALA A 191 -2.83 9.85 -13.71
N LEU A 192 -1.98 10.57 -12.96
CA LEU A 192 -0.53 10.53 -13.18
C LEU A 192 0.06 9.19 -12.73
N GLY A 193 -0.36 8.67 -11.58
CA GLY A 193 0.10 7.37 -11.07
C GLY A 193 -0.16 6.24 -12.06
N MET A 194 -1.38 6.15 -12.59
CA MET A 194 -1.75 5.14 -13.58
C MET A 194 -0.99 5.31 -14.90
N ALA A 195 -0.86 6.53 -15.39
CA ALA A 195 -0.12 6.80 -16.62
C ALA A 195 1.37 6.46 -16.49
N SER A 196 1.97 6.68 -15.32
CA SER A 196 3.39 6.40 -15.06
C SER A 196 3.75 4.90 -15.07
N LEU A 197 2.77 4.01 -14.91
CA LEU A 197 2.95 2.55 -14.96
C LEU A 197 2.94 2.01 -16.40
N MET A 198 2.49 2.81 -17.37
CA MET A 198 2.36 2.41 -18.77
C MET A 198 3.73 2.36 -19.47
N PRO A 199 3.85 1.67 -20.61
CA PRO A 199 5.01 1.85 -21.48
C PRO A 199 4.97 3.21 -22.18
N TYR A 200 6.04 3.99 -22.08
CA TYR A 200 6.17 5.27 -22.79
C TYR A 200 7.63 5.71 -22.97
N LYS A 201 7.82 6.70 -23.84
CA LYS A 201 9.04 7.49 -23.97
C LYS A 201 8.89 8.87 -23.34
N LYS A 202 7.69 9.43 -23.37
CA LYS A 202 7.37 10.78 -22.86
C LYS A 202 6.05 10.78 -22.10
N LEU A 203 6.06 11.42 -20.94
CA LEU A 203 4.88 11.71 -20.13
C LEU A 203 4.74 13.24 -20.04
N SER A 204 3.57 13.78 -20.33
CA SER A 204 3.34 15.22 -20.29
C SER A 204 1.91 15.55 -19.89
N PHE A 205 1.71 16.76 -19.35
CA PHE A 205 0.38 17.32 -19.17
C PHE A 205 -0.14 17.83 -20.52
N LYS A 206 -1.44 17.67 -20.75
CA LYS A 206 -2.12 18.34 -21.85
C LYS A 206 -2.20 19.84 -21.55
N GLU A 207 -2.03 20.67 -22.57
CA GLU A 207 -2.18 22.12 -22.43
C GLU A 207 -3.57 22.46 -21.89
N ASP A 208 -3.62 23.38 -20.92
CA ASP A 208 -4.82 23.87 -20.25
C ASP A 208 -5.73 22.81 -19.61
N SER A 209 -5.21 21.60 -19.32
CA SER A 209 -5.93 20.60 -18.53
C SER A 209 -5.02 19.81 -17.59
N SER A 210 -5.63 19.11 -16.63
CA SER A 210 -4.93 18.16 -15.74
C SER A 210 -4.76 16.77 -16.36
N ASP A 211 -5.12 16.60 -17.63
CA ASP A 211 -5.03 15.32 -18.32
C ASP A 211 -3.57 14.97 -18.60
N ILE A 212 -3.27 13.69 -18.42
CA ILE A 212 -1.95 13.15 -18.72
C ILE A 212 -1.94 12.55 -20.12
N LEU A 213 -0.90 12.89 -20.86
CA LEU A 213 -0.57 12.35 -22.16
C LEU A 213 0.62 11.40 -22.04
N VAL A 214 0.47 10.23 -22.65
CA VAL A 214 1.46 9.17 -22.76
C VAL A 214 1.85 9.08 -24.24
N ASP A 215 3.08 9.47 -24.57
CA ASP A 215 3.54 9.62 -25.96
C ASP A 215 2.56 10.46 -26.82
N ASP A 216 2.18 11.62 -26.28
CA ASP A 216 1.24 12.59 -26.87
C ASP A 216 -0.20 12.07 -27.07
N LYS A 217 -0.56 10.90 -26.52
CA LYS A 217 -1.91 10.34 -26.52
C LYS A 217 -2.56 10.40 -25.14
N PRO A 218 -3.89 10.62 -25.02
CA PRO A 218 -4.59 10.54 -23.75
C PRO A 218 -4.43 9.18 -23.07
N SER A 219 -4.49 9.12 -21.73
CA SER A 219 -4.45 7.86 -20.96
C SER A 219 -5.50 7.78 -19.85
N GLY A 220 -6.51 8.66 -19.89
CA GLY A 220 -7.53 8.81 -18.85
C GLY A 220 -8.56 7.67 -18.80
N SER A 221 -8.86 7.04 -19.93
CA SER A 221 -9.85 5.95 -20.04
C SER A 221 -9.19 4.58 -20.21
N LEU A 222 -9.97 3.53 -19.99
CA LEU A 222 -9.54 2.15 -20.23
C LEU A 222 -9.19 1.92 -21.71
N ASP A 223 -10.01 2.42 -22.63
CA ASP A 223 -9.82 2.25 -24.07
C ASP A 223 -8.50 2.87 -24.55
N PHE A 224 -8.21 4.08 -24.08
CA PHE A 224 -6.95 4.75 -24.38
C PHE A 224 -5.74 3.97 -23.85
N ARG A 225 -5.84 3.42 -22.62
CA ARG A 225 -4.78 2.57 -22.06
C ARG A 225 -4.62 1.28 -22.86
N SER A 226 -5.72 0.65 -23.28
CA SER A 226 -5.69 -0.53 -24.16
C SER A 226 -5.05 -0.24 -25.50
N GLU A 227 -5.31 0.92 -26.11
CA GLU A 227 -4.66 1.34 -27.36
C GLU A 227 -3.13 1.46 -27.17
N ILE A 228 -2.68 2.12 -26.10
CA ILE A 228 -1.26 2.24 -25.77
C ILE A 228 -0.62 0.86 -25.59
N LEU A 229 -1.24 -0.01 -24.78
CA LEU A 229 -0.74 -1.36 -24.49
C LEU A 229 -0.76 -2.29 -25.69
N SER A 230 -1.65 -2.09 -26.65
CA SER A 230 -1.73 -2.93 -27.86
C SER A 230 -0.43 -2.92 -28.66
N ASN A 231 0.31 -1.79 -28.65
CA ASN A 231 1.64 -1.67 -29.26
C ASN A 231 2.70 -2.58 -28.60
N TYR A 232 2.39 -3.09 -27.41
CA TYR A 232 3.23 -3.98 -26.61
C TYR A 232 2.58 -5.35 -26.38
N GLN A 233 1.62 -5.74 -27.22
CA GLN A 233 0.86 -6.99 -27.11
C GLN A 233 0.12 -7.15 -25.77
N GLY A 234 -0.23 -6.03 -25.14
CA GLY A 234 -1.01 -5.98 -23.91
C GLY A 234 -2.44 -5.50 -24.14
N ILE A 235 -3.29 -5.72 -23.14
CA ILE A 235 -4.67 -5.23 -23.09
C ILE A 235 -4.98 -4.77 -21.67
N ALA A 236 -5.72 -3.68 -21.52
CA ALA A 236 -6.29 -3.29 -20.23
C ALA A 236 -7.72 -3.83 -20.14
N VAL A 237 -8.04 -4.49 -19.03
CA VAL A 237 -9.36 -5.10 -18.78
C VAL A 237 -9.83 -4.73 -17.39
N LYS A 238 -11.15 -4.61 -17.20
CA LYS A 238 -11.71 -4.46 -15.85
C LYS A 238 -11.65 -5.80 -15.12
N ALA A 239 -11.58 -5.75 -13.79
CA ALA A 239 -11.60 -6.94 -12.95
C ALA A 239 -12.87 -7.78 -13.18
N GLU A 240 -14.04 -7.13 -13.28
CA GLU A 240 -15.32 -7.77 -13.55
C GLU A 240 -15.32 -8.52 -14.90
N GLU A 241 -14.79 -7.89 -15.94
CA GLU A 241 -14.65 -8.49 -17.27
C GLU A 241 -13.72 -9.70 -17.22
N LEU A 242 -12.56 -9.57 -16.56
CA LEU A 242 -11.62 -10.68 -16.39
C LEU A 242 -12.25 -11.87 -15.66
N THR A 243 -13.07 -11.62 -14.62
CA THR A 243 -13.79 -12.70 -13.93
C THR A 243 -14.90 -13.33 -14.76
N SER A 244 -15.47 -12.58 -15.71
CA SER A 244 -16.52 -13.05 -16.62
C SER A 244 -15.98 -13.80 -17.85
N MET A 245 -14.68 -13.65 -18.14
CA MET A 245 -13.98 -14.41 -19.17
C MET A 245 -13.88 -15.87 -18.71
N ASN A 246 -14.94 -16.65 -19.00
CA ASN A 246 -14.90 -18.10 -18.88
C ASN A 246 -13.80 -18.67 -19.79
N LYS A 247 -13.17 -19.75 -19.31
CA LYS A 247 -12.08 -20.50 -19.97
C LYS A 247 -12.26 -20.69 -21.47
#